data_AF-A0A0K2RID9-F1
#
_entry.id   AF-A0A0K2RID9-F1
#
_cell.length_a   1.000
_cell.length_b   1.000
_cell.length_c   1.000
_cell.angle_alpha   90.00
_cell.angle_beta   90.00
_cell.angle_gamma   90.00
#
_symmetry.space_group_name_H-M   'P 1'
#
loop_
_entity.id
_entity.type
_entity.pdbx_description
1 polymer ?
#
loop_
_entity_poly.entity_id
_entity_poly.type
_entity_poly.pdbx_seq_one_letter_code
_entity_poly.pdbx_strand_id
1 'polypeptide(L)'
;MDVRQALESGLIGSSMDVMTAEQLALIEEAVKRMEELAASGENFVAADAEFHRRLFEPLNNELLINLMGVFWKVYRKIHVEIGSDNEDLVATAAMHRSIYTAVATGDKLAAAELLNRHFDGIRRRISEAVAV
;
A
#
# COMPACT_ATOMS: atom_id res chain seq x y z
N MET A 1 -12.00 -5.51 -2.14
CA MET A 1 -10.51 -5.52 -2.16
C MET A 1 -9.98 -6.09 -3.47
N ASP A 2 -10.62 -7.12 -4.02
CA ASP A 2 -10.13 -7.88 -5.19
C ASP A 2 -9.84 -7.04 -6.43
N VAL A 3 -10.70 -6.06 -6.75
CA VAL A 3 -10.47 -5.15 -7.89
C VAL A 3 -9.21 -4.30 -7.68
N ARG A 4 -9.02 -3.74 -6.47
CA ARG A 4 -7.82 -2.97 -6.13
C ARG A 4 -6.56 -3.84 -6.22
N GLN A 5 -6.62 -5.05 -5.67
CA GLN A 5 -5.52 -6.01 -5.73
C GLN A 5 -5.13 -6.36 -7.17
N ALA A 6 -6.11 -6.69 -8.02
CA ALA A 6 -5.86 -7.04 -9.41
C ALA A 6 -5.23 -5.88 -10.18
N LEU A 7 -5.70 -4.65 -9.96
CA LEU A 7 -5.13 -3.45 -10.56
C LEU A 7 -3.70 -3.20 -10.09
N GLU A 8 -3.45 -3.21 -8.79
CA GLU A 8 -2.14 -2.85 -8.26
C GLU A 8 -1.07 -3.88 -8.62
N SER A 9 -1.35 -5.17 -8.39
CA SER A 9 -0.40 -6.24 -8.75
C SER A 9 -0.22 -6.38 -10.27
N GLY A 10 -1.26 -6.09 -11.06
CA GLY A 10 -1.18 -6.17 -12.53
C GLY A 10 -0.49 -4.97 -13.20
N LEU A 11 -0.57 -3.79 -12.61
CA LEU A 11 -0.06 -2.54 -13.22
C LEU A 11 1.30 -2.10 -12.67
N ILE A 12 1.79 -2.68 -11.58
CA ILE A 12 3.04 -2.23 -10.95
C ILE A 12 4.23 -2.32 -11.91
N GLY A 13 4.32 -3.39 -12.71
CA GLY A 13 5.39 -3.55 -13.69
C GLY A 13 5.42 -2.42 -14.73
N SER A 14 4.24 -2.03 -15.24
CA SER A 14 4.10 -0.91 -16.17
C SER A 14 4.41 0.42 -15.52
N SER A 15 4.08 0.60 -14.24
CA SER A 15 4.43 1.82 -13.52
C SER A 15 5.94 1.94 -13.31
N MET A 16 6.59 0.82 -12.97
CA MET A 16 8.05 0.74 -12.82
C MET A 16 8.79 1.07 -14.12
N ASP A 17 8.23 0.73 -15.29
CA ASP A 17 8.84 1.05 -16.60
C ASP A 17 8.99 2.56 -16.87
N VAL A 18 8.14 3.38 -16.24
CA VAL A 18 8.10 4.83 -16.47
C VAL A 18 8.41 5.63 -15.21
N MET A 19 8.83 4.96 -14.13
CA MET A 19 9.11 5.57 -12.84
C MET A 19 10.46 6.30 -12.86
N THR A 20 10.49 7.54 -12.37
CA THR A 20 11.74 8.31 -12.24
C THR A 20 12.41 8.12 -10.89
N ALA A 21 13.69 8.52 -10.78
CA ALA A 21 14.43 8.48 -9.52
C ALA A 21 13.81 9.39 -8.46
N GLU A 22 13.28 10.55 -8.86
CA GLU A 22 12.58 11.48 -7.98
C GLU A 22 11.29 10.86 -7.43
N GLN A 23 10.52 10.17 -8.28
CA GLN A 23 9.32 9.45 -7.84
C GLN A 23 9.68 8.30 -6.88
N LEU A 24 10.76 7.57 -7.14
CA LEU A 24 11.24 6.52 -6.26
C LEU A 24 11.64 7.06 -4.88
N ALA A 25 12.31 8.22 -4.81
CA ALA A 25 12.64 8.87 -3.54
C ALA A 25 11.38 9.24 -2.75
N LEU A 26 10.36 9.78 -3.42
CA LEU A 26 9.08 10.13 -2.78
C LEU A 26 8.32 8.89 -2.27
N ILE A 27 8.41 7.75 -2.96
CA ILE A 27 7.84 6.48 -2.48
C ILE A 27 8.61 6.02 -1.22
N GLU A 28 9.94 6.16 -1.20
CA GLU A 28 10.74 5.81 -0.04
C GLU A 28 10.38 6.65 1.20
N GLU A 29 10.15 7.95 1.02
CA GLU A 29 9.72 8.85 2.09
C GLU A 29 8.41 8.39 2.73
N ALA A 30 7.45 7.92 1.92
CA ALA A 30 6.20 7.38 2.43
C ALA A 30 6.44 6.12 3.30
N VAL A 31 7.33 5.22 2.87
CA VAL A 31 7.69 4.03 3.67
C VAL A 31 8.41 4.41 4.97
N LYS A 32 9.38 5.33 4.91
CA LYS A 32 10.08 5.82 6.11
C LYS A 32 9.10 6.41 7.12
N ARG A 33 8.12 7.19 6.65
CA ARG A 33 7.07 7.74 7.49
C ARG A 33 6.22 6.66 8.16
N MET A 34 5.91 5.57 7.45
CA MET A 34 5.20 4.43 8.03
C MET A 34 6.03 3.73 9.11
N GLU A 35 7.33 3.52 8.86
CA GLU A 35 8.26 2.90 9.82
C GLU A 35 8.40 3.73 11.10
N GLU A 36 8.50 5.05 10.97
CA GLU A 36 8.57 5.99 12.11
C GLU A 36 7.29 5.96 12.96
N LEU A 37 6.11 6.00 12.33
CA LEU A 37 4.82 5.92 13.00
C LEU A 37 4.62 4.57 13.70
N ALA A 38 4.98 3.48 13.01
CA ALA A 38 4.91 2.14 13.58
C ALA A 38 5.78 2.01 14.84
N ALA A 39 6.99 2.59 14.82
CA ALA A 39 7.90 2.59 15.97
C ALA A 39 7.37 3.38 17.17
N SER A 40 6.53 4.40 16.95
CA SER A 40 5.84 5.14 18.03
C SER A 40 4.49 4.53 18.44
N GLY A 41 4.07 3.43 17.81
CA GLY A 41 2.75 2.82 18.03
C GLY A 41 1.59 3.63 17.43
N GLU A 42 1.89 4.59 16.55
CA GLU A 42 0.90 5.40 15.86
C GLU A 42 0.51 4.75 14.54
N ASN A 43 -0.79 4.81 14.20
CA ASN A 43 -1.26 4.32 12.91
C ASN A 43 -0.74 5.22 11.75
N PHE A 44 -0.63 4.64 10.56
CA PHE A 44 -0.08 5.31 9.39
C PHE A 44 -0.98 5.25 8.15
N VAL A 45 -2.30 5.20 8.34
CA VAL A 45 -3.29 5.04 7.26
C VAL A 45 -3.11 6.08 6.13
N ALA A 46 -2.72 7.30 6.48
CA ALA A 46 -2.45 8.35 5.49
C ALA A 46 -1.16 8.09 4.69
N ALA A 47 -0.09 7.62 5.35
CA ALA A 47 1.18 7.32 4.69
C ALA A 47 1.09 6.07 3.81
N ASP A 48 0.33 5.06 4.24
CA ASP A 48 -0.04 3.88 3.45
C ASP A 48 -0.78 4.29 2.15
N ALA A 49 -1.80 5.13 2.27
CA ALA A 49 -2.54 5.64 1.11
C ALA A 49 -1.64 6.41 0.13
N GLU A 50 -0.72 7.21 0.66
CA GLU A 50 0.25 7.96 -0.13
C GLU A 50 1.26 7.05 -0.83
N PHE A 51 1.77 6.02 -0.16
CA PHE A 51 2.67 5.03 -0.73
C PHE A 51 2.06 4.40 -1.99
N HIS A 52 0.85 3.85 -1.86
CA HIS A 52 0.17 3.24 -2.99
C HIS A 52 -0.15 4.27 -4.10
N ARG A 53 -0.58 5.48 -3.76
CA ARG A 53 -0.83 6.53 -4.77
C ARG A 53 0.44 6.82 -5.58
N ARG A 54 1.58 6.99 -4.91
CA ARG A 54 2.87 7.28 -5.55
C ARG A 54 3.37 6.13 -6.41
N LEU A 55 3.12 4.88 -6.04
CA LEU A 55 3.48 3.72 -6.86
C LEU A 55 2.88 3.77 -8.26
N PHE A 56 1.69 4.36 -8.44
CA PHE A 56 0.95 4.36 -9.70
C PHE A 56 0.79 5.74 -10.36
N GLU A 57 1.25 6.81 -9.70
CA GLU A 57 1.35 8.15 -10.28
C GLU A 57 2.13 8.20 -11.61
N PRO A 58 3.23 7.44 -11.82
CA PRO A 58 3.97 7.44 -13.09
C PRO A 58 3.14 7.05 -14.31
N LEU A 59 2.05 6.29 -14.14
CA LEU A 59 1.16 5.89 -15.23
C LEU A 59 0.31 7.05 -15.78
N ASN A 60 0.27 8.19 -15.09
CA ASN A 60 -0.57 9.34 -15.44
C ASN A 60 -2.03 8.95 -15.77
N ASN A 61 -2.57 7.99 -15.01
CA ASN A 61 -3.90 7.42 -15.23
C ASN A 61 -4.87 7.94 -14.17
N GLU A 62 -5.56 9.03 -14.48
CA GLU A 62 -6.50 9.68 -13.53
C GLU A 62 -7.63 8.73 -13.09
N LEU A 63 -8.10 7.84 -13.97
CA LEU A 63 -9.13 6.85 -13.61
C LEU A 63 -8.63 5.91 -12.51
N LEU A 64 -7.39 5.41 -12.63
CA LEU A 64 -6.78 4.56 -11.62
C LEU A 64 -6.65 5.28 -10.28
N ILE A 65 -6.10 6.50 -10.28
CA ILE A 65 -5.90 7.30 -9.06
C ILE A 65 -7.25 7.59 -8.38
N ASN A 66 -8.27 7.97 -9.16
CA ASN A 66 -9.61 8.22 -8.63
C ASN A 66 -10.24 6.95 -8.03
N LEU A 67 -10.11 5.81 -8.71
CA LEU A 67 -10.63 4.53 -8.23
C LEU A 67 -9.92 4.08 -6.94
N MET A 68 -8.60 4.23 -6.86
CA MET A 68 -7.83 4.01 -5.62
C MET A 68 -8.35 4.93 -4.50
N GLY A 69 -8.61 6.20 -4.80
CA GLY A 69 -9.21 7.15 -3.85
C GLY A 69 -10.57 6.69 -3.28
N VAL A 70 -11.41 6.04 -4.09
CA VAL A 70 -12.68 5.45 -3.64
C VAL A 70 -12.43 4.29 -2.68
N PHE A 71 -11.53 3.36 -3.03
CA PHE A 71 -11.17 2.26 -2.12
C PHE A 71 -10.63 2.75 -0.79
N TRP A 72 -9.82 3.82 -0.79
CA TRP A 72 -9.30 4.42 0.42
C TRP A 72 -10.37 5.05 1.31
N LYS A 73 -11.42 5.65 0.75
CA LYS A 73 -12.55 6.15 1.54
C LYS A 73 -13.25 5.02 2.29
N VAL A 74 -13.44 3.87 1.65
CA VAL A 74 -14.05 2.69 2.27
C VAL A 74 -13.11 2.10 3.33
N TYR A 75 -11.84 1.93 3.01
CA TYR A 75 -10.85 1.37 3.93
C TYR A 75 -10.64 2.22 5.19
N ARG A 76 -10.60 3.55 5.05
CA ARG A 76 -10.54 4.46 6.22
C ARG A 76 -11.74 4.30 7.14
N LYS A 77 -12.95 4.16 6.58
CA LYS A 77 -14.17 3.95 7.37
C LYS A 77 -14.08 2.66 8.19
N ILE A 78 -13.65 1.57 7.56
CA ILE A 78 -13.39 0.28 8.20
C ILE A 78 -12.39 0.45 9.35
N HIS A 79 -11.25 1.11 9.12
CA HIS A 79 -10.25 1.33 10.16
C HIS A 79 -10.74 2.14 11.35
N VAL A 80 -11.56 3.18 11.11
CA VAL A 80 -12.15 4.00 12.17
C VAL A 80 -13.16 3.21 13.00
N GLU A 81 -13.97 2.35 12.36
CA GLU A 81 -15.02 1.57 13.04
C GLU A 81 -14.47 0.38 13.82
N ILE A 82 -13.35 -0.21 13.38
CA ILE A 82 -12.81 -1.48 13.90
C ILE A 82 -11.66 -1.26 14.89
N GLY A 83 -11.03 -0.09 14.86
CA GLY A 83 -9.84 0.21 15.67
C GLY A 83 -8.57 -0.44 15.12
N SER A 84 -7.42 0.00 15.63
CA SER A 84 -6.08 -0.50 15.24
C SER A 84 -5.47 -1.46 16.27
N ASP A 85 -6.22 -1.80 17.33
CA ASP A 85 -5.67 -2.43 18.55
C ASP A 85 -5.09 -3.85 18.33
N ASN A 86 -5.38 -4.49 17.19
CA ASN A 86 -4.88 -5.81 16.82
C ASN A 86 -3.89 -5.81 15.64
N GLU A 87 -3.48 -4.64 15.13
CA GLU A 87 -2.55 -4.58 14.00
C GLU A 87 -1.09 -4.52 14.46
N ASP A 88 -0.27 -5.46 13.98
CA ASP A 88 1.19 -5.34 14.09
C ASP A 88 1.69 -4.31 13.07
N LEU A 89 1.67 -3.04 13.51
CA LEU A 89 2.09 -1.88 12.72
C LEU A 89 3.52 -2.02 12.18
N VAL A 90 4.42 -2.63 12.96
CA VAL A 90 5.83 -2.83 12.59
C VAL A 90 5.94 -3.87 11.47
N ALA A 91 5.23 -4.99 11.59
CA ALA A 91 5.17 -5.99 10.53
C ALA A 91 4.54 -5.43 9.24
N THR A 92 3.47 -4.64 9.35
CA THR A 92 2.85 -3.98 8.19
C THR A 92 3.84 -3.01 7.54
N ALA A 93 4.55 -2.16 8.29
CA ALA A 93 5.56 -1.26 7.73
C ALA A 93 6.71 -2.02 7.03
N ALA A 94 7.19 -3.13 7.62
CA ALA A 94 8.23 -3.97 7.02
C ALA A 94 7.80 -4.63 5.70
N MET A 95 6.51 -4.96 5.56
CA MET A 95 5.96 -5.45 4.30
C MET A 95 6.02 -4.37 3.20
N HIS A 96 5.68 -3.12 3.52
CA HIS A 96 5.78 -2.00 2.58
C HIS A 96 7.22 -1.70 2.19
N ARG A 97 8.16 -1.81 3.14
CA ARG A 97 9.60 -1.75 2.86
C ARG A 97 10.02 -2.81 1.84
N SER A 98 9.54 -4.04 2.00
CA SER A 98 9.84 -5.12 1.05
C SER A 98 9.32 -4.82 -0.36
N ILE A 99 8.09 -4.28 -0.48
CA ILE A 99 7.53 -3.83 -1.77
C ILE A 99 8.40 -2.73 -2.38
N TYR A 100 8.73 -1.70 -1.60
CA TYR A 100 9.61 -0.63 -2.06
C TYR A 100 10.96 -1.16 -2.54
N THR A 101 11.59 -2.07 -1.80
CA THR A 101 12.88 -2.64 -2.19
C THR A 101 12.77 -3.35 -3.54
N ALA A 102 11.75 -4.16 -3.77
CA ALA A 102 11.53 -4.81 -5.06
C ALA A 102 11.36 -3.79 -6.21
N VAL A 103 10.60 -2.71 -5.96
CA VAL A 103 10.44 -1.61 -6.92
C VAL A 103 11.78 -0.92 -7.20
N ALA A 104 12.52 -0.56 -6.16
CA ALA A 104 13.81 0.14 -6.24
C ALA A 104 14.90 -0.68 -6.92
N THR A 105 14.88 -2.00 -6.78
CA THR A 105 15.82 -2.92 -7.44
C THR A 105 15.36 -3.35 -8.84
N GLY A 106 14.19 -2.90 -9.30
CA GLY A 106 13.65 -3.23 -10.62
C GLY A 106 13.06 -4.64 -10.73
N ASP A 107 12.82 -5.33 -9.61
CA ASP A 107 12.23 -6.67 -9.60
C ASP A 107 10.70 -6.60 -9.68
N LYS A 108 10.19 -6.49 -10.91
CA LYS A 108 8.76 -6.38 -11.20
C LYS A 108 7.94 -7.58 -10.73
N LEU A 109 8.52 -8.79 -10.83
CA LEU A 109 7.82 -10.02 -10.44
C LEU A 109 7.66 -10.06 -8.92
N ALA A 110 8.74 -9.78 -8.18
CA ALA A 110 8.66 -9.69 -6.72
C ALA A 110 7.73 -8.56 -6.27
N ALA A 111 7.77 -7.38 -6.92
CA ALA A 111 6.88 -6.27 -6.58
C ALA A 111 5.40 -6.64 -6.76
N ALA A 112 5.04 -7.29 -7.88
CA ALA A 112 3.69 -7.76 -8.15
C ALA A 112 3.22 -8.82 -7.13
N GLU A 113 4.09 -9.78 -6.80
CA GLU A 113 3.78 -10.82 -5.82
C GLU A 113 3.61 -10.26 -4.41
N LEU A 114 4.50 -9.37 -3.97
CA LEU A 114 4.42 -8.74 -2.66
C LEU A 114 3.17 -7.86 -2.53
N LEU A 115 2.83 -7.08 -3.57
CA LEU A 115 1.57 -6.34 -3.61
C LEU A 115 0.36 -7.29 -3.56
N ASN A 116 0.41 -8.44 -4.23
CA ASN A 116 -0.69 -9.40 -4.20
C ASN A 116 -0.90 -9.95 -2.77
N ARG A 117 0.18 -10.40 -2.13
CA ARG A 117 0.16 -10.95 -0.75
C ARG A 117 -0.22 -9.90 0.30
N HIS A 118 0.10 -8.63 0.07
CA HIS A 118 -0.26 -7.54 0.97
C HIS A 118 -1.78 -7.48 1.25
N PHE A 119 -2.61 -7.77 0.24
CA PHE A 119 -4.06 -7.78 0.41
C PHE A 119 -4.59 -8.95 1.26
N ASP A 120 -3.82 -10.02 1.45
CA ASP A 120 -4.22 -11.13 2.33
C ASP A 120 -4.30 -10.66 3.79
N GLY A 121 -3.36 -9.80 4.22
CA GLY A 121 -3.39 -9.17 5.53
C GLY A 121 -4.60 -8.25 5.73
N ILE A 122 -5.01 -7.53 4.69
CA ILE A 122 -6.23 -6.70 4.73
C ILE A 122 -7.49 -7.57 4.83
N ARG A 123 -7.59 -8.63 4.02
CA ARG A 123 -8.74 -9.54 4.04
C ARG A 123 -8.89 -10.22 5.41
N ARG A 124 -7.79 -10.65 6.02
CA ARG A 124 -7.80 -11.21 7.39
C ARG A 124 -8.38 -10.23 8.41
N ARG A 125 -7.91 -8.98 8.41
CA ARG A 125 -8.40 -7.93 9.34
C ARG A 125 -9.89 -7.63 9.15
N ILE A 126 -10.34 -7.50 7.90
CA ILE A 126 -11.76 -7.28 7.60
C ILE A 126 -12.60 -8.49 8.09
N SER A 127 -12.12 -9.71 7.87
CA SER A 127 -12.83 -10.91 8.31
C SER A 127 -12.92 -11.00 9.84
N GLU A 128 -11.83 -10.70 10.56
CA GLU A 128 -11.81 -10.67 12.03
C GLU A 128 -12.79 -9.64 12.59
N ALA A 129 -12.95 -8.51 11.90
CA ALA A 129 -13.82 -7.43 12.31
C ALA A 129 -15.32 -7.65 12.05
N VAL A 130 -15.66 -8.36 10.97
CA VAL A 130 -17.05 -8.67 10.60
C VAL A 130 -17.56 -9.95 11.28
N ALA A 131 -16.66 -10.75 11.86
CA ALA A 131 -17.01 -11.97 12.59
C ALA A 131 -17.52 -11.70 14.04
N VAL A 132 -17.64 -10.44 14.44
CA VAL A 132 -18.18 -9.97 15.73
C VAL A 132 -19.62 -9.50 15.54
#